data_AF-A0A165R412-F1
#
_entry.id   AF-A0A165R412-F1
#
_cell.length_a   1.000
_cell.length_b   1.000
_cell.length_c   1.000
_cell.angle_alpha   90.00
_cell.angle_beta   90.00
_cell.angle_gamma   90.00
#
_symmetry.space_group_name_H-M   'P 1'
#
loop_
_entity.id
_entity.type
_entity.pdbx_description
1 polymer ?
#
loop_
_entity_poly.entity_id
_entity_poly.type
_entity_poly.pdbx_seq_one_letter_code
_entity_poly.pdbx_strand_id
1 'polypeptide(L)'
;MPPKKQQPQASSSKPKEDKTFGMKNKNKSAKVQRQVAQIQAQQAQAGKSRAQLDKEKERALREKEKFEAEKKKKEEAALLKPVQTQKVPFGVDPKTVLCVFFKAGNCEKGNKCKFSHNLDVERKVEKRNIYADTREDKMTDTMDKWDEEKLRNVVLSKQGNPRTITDKVCKYFIEAIESGKFGWFWECPNGGENCQYRHALPPGFVLKSQKKREDDAAKAAEISLEEFLEVERHKLGSSLTPVTPETFAKWKRTRMDKKQAEDDALRKAKDATAAAGKSNGMSGRDLFQYNPEWFEDEDDDEDDDWDLEQYRKQKEEEDLADEERRLRELGLHPDEGDEKGEDEHEAEGSGGGEEA
;
A
#
# COMPACT_ATOMS: atom_id res chain seq x y z
N MET A 1 12.22 -7.03 -82.11
CA MET A 1 12.29 -8.36 -81.45
C MET A 1 13.00 -8.20 -80.11
N PRO A 2 12.62 -8.95 -79.07
CA PRO A 2 12.28 -8.45 -77.72
C PRO A 2 13.45 -8.36 -76.72
N PRO A 3 13.31 -7.58 -75.62
CA PRO A 3 14.32 -7.48 -74.57
C PRO A 3 14.32 -8.73 -73.68
N LYS A 4 15.53 -9.17 -73.31
CA LYS A 4 15.82 -10.42 -72.60
C LYS A 4 15.55 -10.27 -71.09
N LYS A 5 14.75 -11.20 -70.56
CA LYS A 5 14.31 -11.36 -69.16
C LYS A 5 15.46 -11.19 -68.13
N GLN A 6 15.24 -10.31 -67.16
CA GLN A 6 15.96 -10.28 -65.89
C GLN A 6 15.45 -11.40 -64.96
N GLN A 7 16.36 -12.15 -64.36
CA GLN A 7 16.09 -12.99 -63.19
C GLN A 7 16.05 -12.11 -61.93
N PRO A 8 15.08 -12.30 -61.02
CA PRO A 8 15.06 -11.60 -59.74
C PRO A 8 16.07 -12.23 -58.77
N GLN A 9 16.94 -11.39 -58.21
CA GLN A 9 17.79 -11.77 -57.08
C GLN A 9 16.92 -12.00 -55.83
N ALA A 10 17.08 -13.17 -55.22
CA ALA A 10 16.45 -13.50 -53.96
C ALA A 10 16.95 -12.57 -52.85
N SER A 11 16.04 -11.76 -52.32
CA SER A 11 16.25 -10.94 -51.12
C SER A 11 16.43 -11.86 -49.90
N SER A 12 17.64 -11.92 -49.34
CA SER A 12 17.92 -12.63 -48.09
C SER A 12 17.42 -11.83 -46.88
N SER A 13 16.11 -11.70 -46.73
CA SER A 13 15.49 -11.32 -45.45
C SER A 13 15.06 -12.59 -44.72
N LYS A 14 16.03 -13.37 -44.23
CA LYS A 14 15.72 -14.35 -43.18
C LYS A 14 15.37 -13.56 -41.91
N PRO A 15 14.16 -13.68 -41.36
CA PRO A 15 13.84 -13.05 -40.09
C PRO A 15 14.83 -13.56 -39.03
N LYS A 16 15.46 -12.65 -38.26
CA LYS A 16 16.30 -13.03 -37.12
C LYS A 16 15.45 -13.91 -36.21
N GLU A 17 15.79 -15.19 -36.12
CA GLU A 17 15.07 -16.16 -35.29
C GLU A 17 15.04 -15.66 -33.85
N ASP A 18 13.84 -15.40 -33.34
CA ASP A 18 13.62 -14.97 -31.98
C ASP A 18 13.91 -16.14 -31.04
N LYS A 19 15.15 -16.21 -30.56
CA LYS A 19 15.62 -17.19 -29.58
C LYS A 19 14.85 -17.18 -28.25
N THR A 20 13.96 -16.21 -28.04
CA THR A 20 13.08 -16.15 -26.87
C THR A 20 11.70 -16.80 -27.12
N PHE A 21 11.33 -17.12 -28.36
CA PHE A 21 9.98 -17.56 -28.74
C PHE A 21 9.51 -18.84 -28.02
N GLY A 22 10.40 -19.82 -27.81
CA GLY A 22 10.07 -21.07 -27.10
C GLY A 22 9.97 -20.96 -25.57
N MET A 23 10.44 -19.85 -24.99
CA MET A 23 10.45 -19.64 -23.53
C MET A 23 9.27 -18.81 -23.02
N LYS A 24 8.46 -18.25 -23.94
CA LYS A 24 7.33 -17.37 -23.63
C LYS A 24 6.17 -18.06 -22.90
N ASN A 25 6.02 -19.37 -23.04
CA ASN A 25 5.01 -20.16 -22.31
C ASN A 25 5.43 -20.51 -20.85
N LYS A 26 6.64 -20.13 -20.42
CA LYS A 26 7.19 -20.34 -19.06
C LYS A 26 7.61 -19.02 -18.38
N ASN A 27 7.10 -17.89 -18.87
CA ASN A 27 7.42 -16.51 -18.44
C ASN A 27 7.03 -16.14 -17.00
N LYS A 28 6.49 -17.08 -16.21
CA LYS A 28 6.14 -16.86 -14.80
C LYS A 28 7.31 -17.10 -13.84
N SER A 29 8.36 -17.81 -14.27
CA SER A 29 9.55 -18.06 -13.43
C SER A 29 10.55 -16.90 -13.56
N ALA A 30 10.99 -16.34 -12.43
CA ALA A 30 11.99 -15.28 -12.37
C ALA A 30 13.31 -15.67 -13.09
N LYS A 31 13.67 -16.96 -13.09
CA LYS A 31 14.85 -17.47 -13.80
C LYS A 31 14.69 -17.40 -15.32
N VAL A 32 13.48 -17.68 -15.83
CA VAL A 32 13.15 -17.57 -17.25
C VAL A 32 13.11 -16.10 -17.68
N GLN A 33 12.54 -15.21 -16.84
CA GLN A 33 12.53 -13.77 -17.13
C GLN A 33 13.95 -13.18 -17.18
N ARG A 34 14.83 -13.55 -16.24
CA ARG A 34 16.24 -13.15 -16.27
C ARG A 34 16.96 -13.66 -17.52
N GLN A 35 16.70 -14.90 -17.93
CA GLN A 35 17.30 -15.48 -19.12
C GLN A 35 16.79 -14.81 -20.41
N VAL A 36 15.50 -14.47 -20.49
CA VAL A 36 14.92 -13.70 -21.60
C VAL A 36 15.53 -12.29 -21.66
N ALA A 37 15.67 -11.61 -20.53
CA ALA A 37 16.30 -10.29 -20.45
C ALA A 37 17.78 -10.34 -20.87
N GLN A 38 18.52 -11.38 -20.46
CA GLN A 38 19.92 -11.58 -20.85
C GLN A 38 20.07 -11.86 -22.36
N ILE A 39 19.18 -12.67 -22.93
CA ILE A 39 19.16 -12.95 -24.38
C ILE A 39 18.80 -11.68 -25.17
N GLN A 40 17.83 -10.88 -24.70
CA GLN A 40 17.47 -9.61 -25.32
C GLN A 40 18.60 -8.57 -25.23
N ALA A 41 19.28 -8.47 -24.09
CA ALA A 41 20.44 -7.60 -23.91
C ALA A 41 21.61 -8.02 -24.82
N GLN A 42 21.88 -9.32 -24.93
CA GLN A 42 22.87 -9.86 -25.85
C GLN A 42 22.48 -9.61 -27.32
N GLN A 43 21.20 -9.73 -27.69
CA GLN A 43 20.72 -9.41 -29.03
C GLN A 43 20.79 -7.91 -29.37
N ALA A 44 20.54 -7.03 -28.38
CA ALA A 44 20.65 -5.58 -28.56
C ALA A 44 22.11 -5.12 -28.71
N GLN A 45 23.06 -5.86 -28.14
CA GLN A 45 24.50 -5.64 -28.30
C GLN A 45 25.08 -6.38 -29.51
N ALA A 46 24.46 -7.47 -29.97
CA ALA A 46 24.89 -8.22 -31.14
C ALA A 46 24.63 -7.45 -32.43
N GLY A 47 25.69 -6.84 -32.97
CA GLY A 47 25.68 -6.12 -34.25
C GLY A 47 26.10 -4.66 -34.16
N LYS A 48 26.35 -4.13 -32.95
CA LYS A 48 26.92 -2.78 -32.76
C LYS A 48 28.42 -2.93 -32.46
N SER A 49 29.26 -2.24 -33.24
CA SER A 49 30.70 -2.18 -32.96
C SER A 49 30.97 -1.43 -31.64
N ARG A 50 32.08 -1.74 -30.95
CA ARG A 50 32.48 -1.06 -29.70
C ARG A 50 32.47 0.48 -29.84
N ALA A 51 32.99 0.96 -30.97
CA ALA A 51 33.00 2.38 -31.33
C ALA A 51 31.60 3.02 -31.51
N GLN A 52 30.59 2.25 -31.94
CA GLN A 52 29.22 2.76 -32.05
C GLN A 52 28.54 2.85 -30.68
N LEU A 53 28.81 1.91 -29.77
CA LEU A 53 28.28 1.94 -28.41
C LEU A 53 28.86 3.09 -27.59
N ASP A 54 30.15 3.39 -27.77
CA ASP A 54 30.79 4.50 -27.06
C ASP A 54 30.28 5.86 -27.57
N LYS A 55 30.05 6.01 -28.89
CA LYS A 55 29.45 7.21 -29.49
C LYS A 55 27.99 7.43 -29.07
N GLU A 56 27.22 6.37 -28.89
CA GLU A 56 25.82 6.44 -28.44
C GLU A 56 25.73 6.84 -26.96
N LYS A 57 26.66 6.34 -26.12
CA LYS A 57 26.78 6.74 -24.71
C LYS A 57 27.24 8.18 -24.53
N GLU A 58 28.22 8.64 -25.31
CA GLU A 58 28.68 10.03 -25.29
C GLU A 58 27.56 11.01 -25.67
N ARG A 59 26.75 10.66 -26.68
CA ARG A 59 25.59 11.46 -27.07
C ARG A 59 24.52 11.53 -25.96
N ALA A 60 24.27 10.41 -25.28
CA ALA A 60 23.31 10.37 -24.17
C ALA A 60 23.79 11.14 -22.93
N LEU A 61 25.10 11.14 -22.64
CA LEU A 61 25.67 11.95 -21.56
C LEU A 61 25.58 13.44 -21.88
N ARG A 62 25.92 13.83 -23.12
CA ARG A 62 25.81 15.24 -23.56
C ARG A 62 24.38 15.77 -23.58
N GLU A 63 23.40 14.92 -23.86
CA GLU A 63 21.98 15.29 -23.80
C GLU A 63 21.50 15.48 -22.36
N LYS A 64 21.96 14.64 -21.43
CA LYS A 64 21.70 14.80 -19.99
C LYS A 64 22.34 16.06 -19.42
N GLU A 65 23.60 16.34 -19.76
CA GLU A 65 24.28 17.57 -19.32
C GLU A 65 23.60 18.84 -19.85
N LYS A 66 23.09 18.81 -21.08
CA LYS A 66 22.30 19.93 -21.63
C LYS A 66 20.98 20.12 -20.88
N PHE A 67 20.28 19.05 -20.56
CA PHE A 67 19.03 19.11 -19.80
C PHE A 67 19.25 19.64 -18.38
N GLU A 68 20.32 19.21 -17.71
CA GLU A 68 20.69 19.69 -16.38
C GLU A 68 21.15 21.16 -16.41
N ALA A 69 21.91 21.58 -17.43
CA ALA A 69 22.29 22.97 -17.61
C ALA A 69 21.10 23.88 -17.89
N GLU A 70 20.12 23.42 -18.69
CA GLU A 70 18.88 24.17 -18.93
C GLU A 70 18.03 24.28 -17.67
N LYS A 71 17.96 23.21 -16.86
CA LYS A 71 17.28 23.23 -15.56
C LYS A 71 17.94 24.21 -14.59
N LYS A 72 19.27 24.19 -14.46
CA LYS A 72 20.01 25.16 -13.62
C LYS A 72 19.80 26.60 -14.08
N LYS A 73 19.85 26.86 -15.39
CA LYS A 73 19.58 28.20 -15.94
C LYS A 73 18.16 28.67 -15.66
N LYS A 74 17.17 27.78 -15.67
CA LYS A 74 15.77 28.10 -15.33
C LYS A 74 15.61 28.40 -13.84
N GLU A 75 16.32 27.68 -12.98
CA GLU A 75 16.36 27.93 -11.53
C GLU A 75 17.06 29.26 -11.22
N GLU A 76 18.20 29.56 -11.86
CA GLU A 76 18.90 30.84 -11.73
C GLU A 76 18.07 32.03 -12.25
N ALA A 77 17.36 31.86 -13.38
CA ALA A 77 16.47 32.89 -13.91
C ALA A 77 15.25 33.13 -13.01
N ALA A 78 14.80 32.12 -12.25
CA ALA A 78 13.74 32.28 -11.27
C ALA A 78 14.21 33.04 -10.03
N LEU A 79 15.48 32.86 -9.64
CA LEU A 79 16.10 33.55 -8.50
C LEU A 79 16.43 35.01 -8.82
N LEU A 80 16.80 35.32 -10.07
CA LEU A 80 17.17 36.66 -10.54
C LEU A 80 15.97 37.51 -11.00
N LYS A 81 14.73 37.15 -10.65
CA LYS A 81 13.55 37.97 -10.99
C LYS A 81 13.68 39.36 -10.33
N PRO A 82 13.71 40.44 -11.13
CA PRO A 82 13.91 41.78 -10.59
C PRO A 82 12.74 42.18 -9.70
N VAL A 83 13.07 42.79 -8.56
CA VAL A 83 12.14 43.38 -7.58
C VAL A 83 11.17 44.33 -8.30
N GLN A 84 9.91 43.91 -8.47
CA GLN A 84 8.90 44.75 -9.12
C GLN A 84 8.51 45.91 -8.19
N THR A 85 8.90 47.13 -8.58
CA THR A 85 8.48 48.34 -7.88
C THR A 85 7.04 48.69 -8.30
N GLN A 86 6.11 48.57 -7.35
CA GLN A 86 4.69 48.86 -7.56
C GLN A 86 4.48 50.38 -7.75
N LYS A 87 4.19 50.80 -8.98
CA LYS A 87 3.84 52.19 -9.32
C LYS A 87 2.37 52.45 -9.02
N VAL A 88 2.08 53.44 -8.19
CA VAL A 88 0.71 53.88 -7.88
C VAL A 88 0.34 55.02 -8.83
N PRO A 89 -0.81 54.97 -9.52
CA PRO A 89 -1.33 56.08 -10.30
C PRO A 89 -1.53 57.34 -9.44
N PHE A 90 -1.29 58.51 -10.01
CA PHE A 90 -1.39 59.79 -9.30
C PHE A 90 -2.84 60.02 -8.81
N GLY A 91 -3.01 60.33 -7.52
CA GLY A 91 -4.32 60.57 -6.89
C GLY A 91 -4.95 59.40 -6.12
N VAL A 92 -4.29 58.23 -6.04
CA VAL A 92 -4.73 57.10 -5.21
C VAL A 92 -3.82 56.93 -4.00
N ASP A 93 -4.41 56.89 -2.80
CA ASP A 93 -3.65 56.68 -1.57
C ASP A 93 -2.92 55.33 -1.61
N PRO A 94 -1.58 55.28 -1.42
CA PRO A 94 -0.81 54.04 -1.52
C PRO A 94 -1.27 52.92 -0.56
N LYS A 95 -1.85 53.29 0.58
CA LYS A 95 -2.44 52.35 1.55
C LYS A 95 -3.77 51.74 1.11
N THR A 96 -4.36 52.19 0.01
CA THR A 96 -5.56 51.59 -0.61
C THR A 96 -5.22 50.58 -1.70
N VAL A 97 -3.92 50.34 -1.92
CA VAL A 97 -3.41 49.36 -2.88
C VAL A 97 -2.72 48.24 -2.10
N LEU A 98 -3.04 46.99 -2.43
CA LEU A 98 -2.44 45.81 -1.80
C LEU A 98 -0.93 45.74 -2.11
N CYS A 99 -0.12 45.52 -1.09
CA CYS A 99 1.33 45.37 -1.21
C CYS A 99 1.68 44.11 -2.00
N VAL A 100 2.39 44.25 -3.12
CA VAL A 100 2.85 43.10 -3.93
C VAL A 100 3.77 42.18 -3.14
N PHE A 101 4.64 42.74 -2.29
CA PHE A 101 5.54 41.94 -1.45
C PHE A 101 4.79 41.20 -0.34
N PHE A 102 3.70 41.76 0.17
CA PHE A 102 2.85 41.07 1.15
C PHE A 102 2.05 39.95 0.49
N LYS A 103 1.54 40.20 -0.72
CA LYS A 103 0.91 39.16 -1.56
C LYS A 103 1.88 38.02 -1.91
N ALA A 104 3.16 38.32 -2.08
CA ALA A 104 4.23 37.35 -2.30
C ALA A 104 4.82 36.77 -1.00
N GLY A 105 4.32 37.14 0.19
CA GLY A 105 4.77 36.63 1.48
C GLY A 105 6.12 37.16 1.99
N ASN A 106 6.73 38.13 1.30
CA ASN A 106 8.10 38.58 1.53
C ASN A 106 8.18 40.08 1.91
N CYS A 107 7.17 40.60 2.63
CA CYS A 107 7.15 42.01 3.04
C CYS A 107 7.82 42.25 4.40
N GLU A 108 9.05 42.75 4.39
CA GLU A 108 9.81 43.09 5.60
C GLU A 108 9.27 44.32 6.36
N LYS A 109 8.40 45.12 5.72
CA LYS A 109 7.94 46.41 6.26
C LYS A 109 6.73 46.28 7.19
N GLY A 110 6.11 45.10 7.29
CA GLY A 110 5.00 44.81 8.21
C GLY A 110 3.93 45.90 8.24
N ASN A 111 3.47 46.29 9.43
CA ASN A 111 2.44 47.32 9.62
C ASN A 111 2.88 48.74 9.21
N LYS A 112 4.17 48.98 8.97
CA LYS A 112 4.72 50.27 8.51
C LYS A 112 4.83 50.32 6.98
N CYS A 113 4.36 49.30 6.26
CA CYS A 113 4.37 49.30 4.81
C CYS A 113 3.53 50.46 4.25
N LYS A 114 4.03 51.08 3.17
CA LYS A 114 3.33 52.15 2.43
C LYS A 114 2.06 51.62 1.73
N PHE A 115 1.98 50.31 1.53
CA PHE A 115 0.90 49.59 0.86
C PHE A 115 0.08 48.77 1.86
N SER A 116 -1.18 48.46 1.54
CA SER A 116 -2.07 47.68 2.40
C SER A 116 -1.60 46.23 2.55
N HIS A 117 -1.73 45.68 3.76
CA HIS A 117 -1.58 44.25 4.05
C HIS A 117 -2.94 43.55 4.29
N ASN A 118 -4.06 44.20 3.97
CA ASN A 118 -5.38 43.59 4.04
C ASN A 118 -5.75 43.02 2.66
N LEU A 119 -5.81 41.69 2.53
CA LEU A 119 -6.21 40.99 1.29
C LEU A 119 -7.61 41.42 0.81
N ASP A 120 -8.45 41.91 1.71
CA ASP A 120 -9.78 42.42 1.41
C ASP A 120 -9.78 43.68 0.53
N VAL A 121 -8.66 44.42 0.47
CA VAL A 121 -8.56 45.62 -0.35
C VAL A 121 -8.53 45.30 -1.86
N GLU A 122 -8.16 44.08 -2.25
CA GLU A 122 -8.26 43.59 -3.64
C GLU A 122 -9.69 43.12 -3.98
N ARG A 123 -10.54 42.82 -2.99
CA ARG A 123 -11.96 42.49 -3.17
C ARG A 123 -12.82 43.74 -3.39
N LYS A 124 -12.37 44.67 -4.24
CA LYS A 124 -13.22 45.75 -4.74
C LYS A 124 -14.31 45.14 -5.62
N VAL A 125 -15.47 44.89 -5.01
CA VAL A 125 -16.75 44.84 -5.73
C VAL A 125 -16.80 46.11 -6.57
N GLU A 126 -16.86 45.97 -7.89
CA GLU A 126 -17.00 47.11 -8.79
C GLU A 126 -18.20 47.94 -8.31
N LYS A 127 -17.96 49.21 -7.96
CA LYS A 127 -19.02 50.12 -7.54
C LYS A 127 -19.96 50.30 -8.72
N ARG A 128 -21.08 49.58 -8.71
CA ARG A 128 -22.14 49.67 -9.71
C ARG A 128 -22.56 51.14 -9.82
N ASN A 129 -22.39 51.72 -11.00
CA ASN A 129 -22.68 53.12 -11.24
C ASN A 129 -24.19 53.35 -11.02
N ILE A 130 -24.53 54.22 -10.06
CA ILE A 130 -25.91 54.52 -9.65
C ILE A 130 -26.72 55.12 -10.82
N TYR A 131 -26.05 55.75 -11.78
CA TYR A 131 -26.67 56.43 -12.92
C TYR A 131 -26.64 55.62 -14.22
N ALA A 132 -26.03 54.43 -14.23
CA ALA A 132 -26.11 53.52 -15.36
C ALA A 132 -27.19 52.46 -15.09
N ASP A 133 -28.37 52.66 -15.67
CA ASP A 133 -29.44 51.66 -15.54
C ASP A 133 -29.14 50.43 -16.39
N THR A 134 -28.52 49.45 -15.75
CA THR A 134 -28.25 48.10 -16.29
C THR A 134 -29.50 47.36 -16.81
N ARG A 135 -30.71 47.92 -16.67
CA ARG A 135 -31.95 47.35 -17.19
C ARG A 135 -32.05 47.45 -18.72
N GLU A 136 -31.50 48.51 -19.33
CA GLU A 136 -31.47 48.66 -20.80
C GLU A 136 -30.52 47.62 -21.45
N ASP A 137 -29.33 47.44 -20.88
CA ASP A 137 -28.37 46.42 -21.34
C ASP A 137 -28.93 44.99 -21.19
N LYS A 138 -29.69 44.73 -20.12
CA LYS A 138 -30.33 43.41 -19.89
C LYS A 138 -31.54 43.14 -20.80
N MET A 139 -32.24 44.18 -21.26
CA MET A 139 -33.35 44.02 -22.22
C MET A 139 -32.85 43.76 -23.63
N THR A 140 -31.70 44.32 -24.01
CA THR A 140 -31.09 44.08 -25.33
C THR A 140 -30.34 42.74 -25.39
N ASP A 141 -30.04 42.14 -24.24
CA ASP A 141 -29.38 40.85 -24.05
C ASP A 141 -30.36 39.66 -24.08
N THR A 142 -31.07 39.52 -25.20
CA THR A 142 -32.03 38.43 -25.45
C THR A 142 -31.29 37.13 -25.81
N MET A 143 -31.88 35.98 -25.45
CA MET A 143 -31.29 34.63 -25.61
C MET A 143 -30.74 34.35 -27.02
N ASP A 144 -31.36 34.95 -28.04
CA ASP A 144 -30.98 34.87 -29.46
C ASP A 144 -29.59 35.46 -29.79
N LYS A 145 -29.02 36.30 -28.91
CA LYS A 145 -27.68 36.90 -29.09
C LYS A 145 -26.61 36.23 -28.22
N TRP A 146 -26.95 35.15 -27.54
CA TRP A 146 -26.01 34.48 -26.64
C TRP A 146 -25.25 33.40 -27.41
N ASP A 147 -23.93 33.56 -27.47
CA ASP A 147 -23.05 32.51 -27.94
C ASP A 147 -23.10 31.30 -26.99
N GLU A 148 -22.77 30.11 -27.49
CA GLU A 148 -22.82 28.84 -26.75
C GLU A 148 -21.99 28.85 -25.45
N GLU A 149 -20.95 29.68 -25.39
CA GLU A 149 -20.13 29.89 -24.19
C GLU A 149 -20.85 30.75 -23.14
N LYS A 150 -21.55 31.81 -23.55
CA LYS A 150 -22.39 32.62 -22.66
C LYS A 150 -23.57 31.81 -22.13
N LEU A 151 -24.15 30.96 -23.00
CA LEU A 151 -25.17 29.99 -22.62
C LEU A 151 -24.70 29.05 -21.52
N ARG A 152 -23.51 28.46 -21.71
CA ARG A 152 -22.87 27.57 -20.73
C ARG A 152 -22.62 28.27 -19.40
N ASN A 153 -22.17 29.52 -19.41
CA ASN A 153 -21.95 30.30 -18.19
C ASN A 153 -23.25 30.64 -17.45
N VAL A 154 -24.33 30.95 -18.17
CA VAL A 154 -25.64 31.19 -17.54
C VAL A 154 -26.23 29.90 -16.98
N VAL A 155 -26.07 28.78 -17.67
CA VAL A 155 -26.45 27.46 -17.13
C VAL A 155 -25.62 27.10 -15.90
N LEU A 156 -24.30 27.31 -15.91
CA LEU A 156 -23.43 27.05 -14.73
C LEU A 156 -23.77 27.94 -13.53
N SER A 157 -24.18 29.19 -13.78
CA SER A 157 -24.54 30.13 -12.70
C SER A 157 -25.95 29.91 -12.16
N LYS A 158 -26.89 29.41 -12.99
CA LYS A 158 -28.23 29.00 -12.56
C LYS A 158 -28.23 27.67 -11.83
N GLN A 159 -27.42 26.73 -12.31
CA GLN A 159 -27.15 25.46 -11.65
C GLN A 159 -26.08 25.70 -10.57
N GLY A 160 -26.49 26.34 -9.46
CA GLY A 160 -25.59 26.69 -8.36
C GLY A 160 -24.63 25.55 -8.01
N ASN A 161 -23.40 25.92 -7.62
CA ASN A 161 -22.24 25.02 -7.44
C ASN A 161 -22.67 23.60 -7.03
N PRO A 162 -22.56 22.60 -7.94
CA PRO A 162 -23.07 21.26 -7.66
C PRO A 162 -22.45 20.77 -6.36
N ARG A 163 -23.29 20.35 -5.41
CA ARG A 163 -22.83 19.71 -4.17
C ARG A 163 -21.89 18.60 -4.59
N THR A 164 -20.65 18.64 -4.11
CA THR A 164 -19.62 17.69 -4.47
C THR A 164 -19.99 16.33 -3.88
N ILE A 165 -20.66 15.50 -4.68
CA ILE A 165 -20.84 14.09 -4.35
C ILE A 165 -19.44 13.47 -4.27
N THR A 166 -19.17 12.80 -3.16
CA THR A 166 -17.92 12.08 -2.94
C THR A 166 -18.05 10.68 -3.52
N ASP A 167 -16.99 10.20 -4.18
CA ASP A 167 -16.91 8.82 -4.67
C ASP A 167 -16.72 7.78 -3.55
N LYS A 168 -16.63 8.27 -2.30
CA LYS A 168 -16.59 7.43 -1.11
C LYS A 168 -17.97 6.85 -0.86
N VAL A 169 -18.02 5.53 -0.60
CA VAL A 169 -19.25 4.81 -0.27
C VAL A 169 -19.78 5.25 1.09
N CYS A 170 -21.10 5.43 1.22
CA CYS A 170 -21.71 5.81 2.48
C CYS A 170 -21.56 4.71 3.55
N LYS A 171 -21.12 5.08 4.76
CA LYS A 171 -20.98 4.13 5.88
C LYS A 171 -22.31 3.46 6.24
N TYR A 172 -23.39 4.22 6.34
CA TYR A 172 -24.72 3.70 6.66
C TYR A 172 -25.27 2.78 5.58
N PHE A 173 -24.84 2.96 4.32
CA PHE A 173 -25.19 2.06 3.23
C PHE A 173 -24.50 0.70 3.37
N ILE A 174 -23.21 0.68 3.73
CA ILE A 174 -22.49 -0.57 4.02
C ILE A 174 -23.14 -1.29 5.20
N GLU A 175 -23.50 -0.56 6.27
CA GLU A 175 -24.17 -1.12 7.44
C GLU A 175 -25.59 -1.64 7.13
N ALA A 176 -26.36 -0.93 6.30
CA ALA A 176 -27.68 -1.37 5.87
C ALA A 176 -27.62 -2.64 5.01
N ILE A 177 -26.59 -2.76 4.18
CA ILE A 177 -26.34 -3.96 3.38
C ILE A 177 -25.87 -5.12 4.25
N GLU A 178 -24.95 -4.88 5.19
CA GLU A 178 -24.47 -5.89 6.13
C GLU A 178 -25.58 -6.39 7.06
N SER A 179 -26.51 -5.51 7.45
CA SER A 179 -27.69 -5.85 8.26
C SER A 179 -28.89 -6.35 7.46
N GLY A 180 -28.81 -6.42 6.13
CA GLY A 180 -29.92 -6.85 5.27
C GLY A 180 -31.12 -5.91 5.26
N LYS A 181 -30.99 -4.69 5.77
CA LYS A 181 -32.05 -3.66 5.85
C LYS A 181 -32.09 -2.75 4.63
N PHE A 182 -31.16 -2.92 3.69
CA PHE A 182 -31.15 -2.20 2.43
C PHE A 182 -32.26 -2.73 1.51
N GLY A 183 -33.25 -1.88 1.19
CA GLY A 183 -34.42 -2.25 0.39
C GLY A 183 -35.18 -1.04 -0.13
N TRP A 184 -36.36 -1.28 -0.73
CA TRP A 184 -37.17 -0.26 -1.43
C TRP A 184 -37.51 0.97 -0.58
N PHE A 185 -37.59 0.84 0.73
CA PHE A 185 -37.92 1.93 1.66
C PHE A 185 -36.71 2.38 2.50
N TRP A 186 -35.49 2.00 2.11
CA TRP A 186 -34.31 2.39 2.86
C TRP A 186 -33.83 3.78 2.44
N GLU A 187 -33.91 4.74 3.36
CA GLU A 187 -33.36 6.07 3.21
C GLU A 187 -32.08 6.21 4.04
N CYS A 188 -31.06 6.86 3.49
CA CYS A 188 -29.83 7.07 4.22
C CYS A 188 -30.04 8.06 5.38
N PRO A 189 -29.63 7.74 6.62
CA PRO A 189 -29.70 8.67 7.75
C PRO A 189 -28.89 9.95 7.55
N ASN A 190 -27.91 9.94 6.63
CA ASN A 190 -27.01 11.05 6.35
C ASN A 190 -27.51 11.99 5.23
N GLY A 191 -28.82 12.00 4.97
CA GLY A 191 -29.46 12.93 4.02
C GLY A 191 -30.33 12.30 2.94
N GLY A 192 -30.83 11.08 3.14
CA GLY A 192 -31.74 10.40 2.21
C GLY A 192 -31.16 10.30 0.82
N GLU A 193 -31.83 10.92 -0.16
CA GLU A 193 -31.39 11.02 -1.55
C GLU A 193 -30.26 12.04 -1.78
N ASN A 194 -30.07 13.00 -0.86
CA ASN A 194 -29.05 14.06 -0.93
C ASN A 194 -27.77 13.73 -0.15
N CYS A 195 -27.55 12.47 0.21
CA CYS A 195 -26.32 12.07 0.88
C CYS A 195 -25.10 12.45 0.05
N GLN A 196 -24.08 13.02 0.70
CA GLN A 196 -22.82 13.40 0.04
C GLN A 196 -22.00 12.17 -0.41
N TYR A 197 -22.35 10.98 0.07
CA TYR A 197 -21.62 9.73 -0.17
C TYR A 197 -22.39 8.80 -1.10
N ARG A 198 -21.66 7.98 -1.86
CA ARG A 198 -22.25 7.10 -2.88
C ARG A 198 -23.02 5.94 -2.23
N HIS A 199 -24.28 5.74 -2.63
CA HIS A 199 -25.12 4.58 -2.25
C HIS A 199 -25.03 3.44 -3.27
N ALA A 200 -23.81 3.11 -3.69
CA ALA A 200 -23.55 1.98 -4.56
C ALA A 200 -22.19 1.37 -4.23
N LEU A 201 -22.14 0.05 -4.15
CA LEU A 201 -20.91 -0.71 -3.96
C LEU A 201 -20.03 -0.56 -5.22
N PRO A 202 -18.74 -0.24 -5.09
CA PRO A 202 -17.80 -0.26 -6.21
C PRO A 202 -17.73 -1.67 -6.81
N PRO A 203 -17.47 -1.80 -8.13
CA PRO A 203 -17.32 -3.09 -8.78
C PRO A 203 -16.18 -3.88 -8.11
N GLY A 204 -16.48 -5.07 -7.59
CA GLY A 204 -15.51 -5.93 -6.89
C GLY A 204 -15.48 -5.82 -5.36
N PHE A 205 -16.33 -5.00 -4.73
CA PHE A 205 -16.45 -4.99 -3.26
C PHE A 205 -17.21 -6.22 -2.76
N VAL A 206 -16.50 -7.13 -2.09
CA VAL A 206 -17.09 -8.31 -1.42
C VAL A 206 -17.44 -7.93 0.02
N LEU A 207 -18.68 -8.19 0.43
CA LEU A 207 -19.13 -7.96 1.81
C LEU A 207 -18.31 -8.82 2.78
N LYS A 208 -18.09 -8.33 4.00
CA LYS A 208 -17.34 -9.08 5.04
C LYS A 208 -17.94 -10.46 5.33
N SER A 209 -19.26 -10.57 5.31
CA SER A 209 -19.96 -11.85 5.50
C SER A 209 -19.71 -12.83 4.34
N GLN A 210 -19.69 -12.34 3.10
CA GLN A 210 -19.38 -13.16 1.93
C GLN A 210 -17.93 -13.58 1.91
N LYS A 211 -17.00 -12.66 2.21
CA LYS A 211 -15.57 -12.97 2.32
C LYS A 211 -15.31 -14.02 3.41
N LYS A 212 -15.91 -13.88 4.59
CA LYS A 212 -15.80 -14.88 5.66
C LYS A 212 -16.29 -16.26 5.20
N ARG A 213 -17.42 -16.30 4.48
CA ARG A 213 -17.96 -17.55 3.92
C ARG A 213 -17.04 -18.16 2.86
N GLU A 214 -16.44 -17.35 2.00
CA GLU A 214 -15.47 -17.81 1.00
C GLU A 214 -14.17 -18.30 1.65
N ASP A 215 -13.67 -17.60 2.66
CA ASP A 215 -12.48 -18.00 3.42
C ASP A 215 -12.75 -19.30 4.21
N ASP A 216 -13.92 -19.44 4.83
CA ASP A 216 -14.33 -20.66 5.54
C ASP A 216 -14.56 -21.83 4.57
N ALA A 217 -15.13 -21.57 3.38
CA ALA A 217 -15.25 -22.57 2.33
C ALA A 217 -13.88 -22.98 1.74
N ALA A 218 -12.94 -22.04 1.64
CA ALA A 218 -11.58 -22.32 1.19
C ALA A 218 -10.82 -23.17 2.23
N LYS A 219 -10.99 -22.90 3.53
CA LYS A 219 -10.47 -23.74 4.61
C LYS A 219 -11.11 -25.12 4.65
N ALA A 220 -12.42 -25.21 4.38
CA ALA A 220 -13.11 -26.50 4.29
C ALA A 220 -12.71 -27.29 3.03
N ALA A 221 -12.28 -26.60 1.97
CA ALA A 221 -11.78 -27.21 0.74
C ALA A 221 -10.26 -27.45 0.76
N GLU A 222 -9.55 -27.01 1.80
CA GLU A 222 -8.19 -27.46 2.08
C GLU A 222 -8.30 -28.94 2.46
N ILE A 223 -7.91 -29.78 1.49
CA ILE A 223 -7.93 -31.24 1.57
C ILE A 223 -7.42 -31.64 2.95
N SER A 224 -8.21 -32.42 3.69
CA SER A 224 -7.81 -32.84 5.02
C SER A 224 -6.48 -33.58 4.92
N LEU A 225 -5.65 -33.48 5.96
CA LEU A 225 -4.32 -34.08 5.96
C LEU A 225 -4.38 -35.59 5.66
N GLU A 226 -5.47 -36.25 6.04
CA GLU A 226 -5.79 -37.64 5.78
C GLU A 226 -6.04 -37.92 4.30
N GLU A 227 -6.87 -37.12 3.62
CA GLU A 227 -7.15 -37.28 2.19
C GLU A 227 -5.90 -36.99 1.33
N PHE A 228 -5.08 -36.02 1.74
CA PHE A 228 -3.77 -35.80 1.13
C PHE A 228 -2.84 -37.02 1.30
N LEU A 229 -2.76 -37.59 2.51
CA LEU A 229 -1.96 -38.76 2.81
C LEU A 229 -2.43 -40.02 2.05
N GLU A 230 -3.74 -40.21 1.89
CA GLU A 230 -4.30 -41.34 1.11
C GLU A 230 -3.96 -41.23 -0.38
N VAL A 231 -4.07 -40.02 -0.94
CA VAL A 231 -3.68 -39.75 -2.34
C VAL A 231 -2.18 -39.95 -2.55
N GLU A 232 -1.33 -39.48 -1.63
CA GLU A 232 0.12 -39.69 -1.70
C GLU A 232 0.50 -41.16 -1.51
N ARG A 233 -0.17 -41.89 -0.60
CA ARG A 233 0.05 -43.32 -0.39
C ARG A 233 -0.29 -44.14 -1.63
N HIS A 234 -1.37 -43.80 -2.33
CA HIS A 234 -1.72 -44.48 -3.58
C HIS A 234 -0.77 -44.11 -4.74
N LYS A 235 -0.14 -42.93 -4.70
CA LYS A 235 0.90 -42.53 -5.67
C LYS A 235 2.24 -43.22 -5.42
N LEU A 236 2.52 -43.67 -4.20
CA LEU A 236 3.72 -44.46 -3.90
C LEU A 236 3.57 -45.86 -4.53
N GLY A 237 4.43 -46.14 -5.52
CA GLY A 237 4.46 -47.45 -6.19
C GLY A 237 4.96 -48.58 -5.29
N SER A 238 5.00 -49.80 -5.83
CA SER A 238 5.35 -51.03 -5.10
C SER A 238 6.83 -51.16 -4.70
N SER A 239 7.73 -50.31 -5.21
CA SER A 239 9.15 -50.31 -4.86
C SER A 239 9.44 -49.39 -3.66
N LEU A 240 9.10 -49.83 -2.45
CA LEU A 240 9.40 -49.10 -1.21
C LEU A 240 10.69 -49.58 -0.55
N THR A 241 11.51 -48.65 -0.07
CA THR A 241 12.66 -48.98 0.78
C THR A 241 12.21 -49.25 2.21
N PRO A 242 12.52 -50.41 2.81
CA PRO A 242 12.15 -50.70 4.18
C PRO A 242 12.85 -49.74 5.15
N VAL A 243 12.13 -49.28 6.17
CA VAL A 243 12.65 -48.36 7.19
C VAL A 243 13.47 -49.15 8.21
N THR A 244 14.73 -49.39 7.86
CA THR A 244 15.76 -49.90 8.78
C THR A 244 16.53 -48.74 9.42
N PRO A 245 17.23 -48.95 10.56
CA PRO A 245 18.02 -47.90 11.20
C PRO A 245 19.05 -47.26 10.25
N GLU A 246 19.67 -48.06 9.38
CA GLU A 246 20.67 -47.57 8.41
C GLU A 246 20.05 -46.71 7.31
N THR A 247 18.88 -47.11 6.79
CA THR A 247 18.17 -46.32 5.77
C THR A 247 17.57 -45.05 6.37
N PHE A 248 17.13 -45.09 7.63
CA PHE A 248 16.62 -43.92 8.35
C PHE A 248 17.73 -42.92 8.66
N ALA A 249 18.93 -43.38 9.05
CA ALA A 249 20.08 -42.51 9.26
C ALA A 249 20.49 -41.79 7.97
N LYS A 250 20.48 -42.48 6.82
CA LYS A 250 20.71 -41.88 5.49
C LYS A 250 19.63 -40.85 5.16
N TRP A 251 18.36 -41.18 5.35
CA TRP A 251 17.25 -40.24 5.14
C TRP A 251 17.34 -39.01 6.04
N LYS A 252 17.59 -39.18 7.34
CA LYS A 252 17.69 -38.09 8.32
C LYS A 252 18.82 -37.13 7.96
N ARG A 253 19.99 -37.64 7.55
CA ARG A 253 21.08 -36.83 7.01
C ARG A 253 20.64 -36.03 5.79
N THR A 254 20.07 -36.69 4.77
CA THR A 254 19.61 -36.00 3.56
C THR A 254 18.52 -34.95 3.82
N ARG A 255 17.66 -35.16 4.82
CA ARG A 255 16.63 -34.18 5.23
C ARG A 255 17.23 -33.00 6.00
N MET A 256 18.17 -33.26 6.90
CA MET A 256 18.87 -32.19 7.62
C MET A 256 19.73 -31.36 6.68
N ASP A 257 20.46 -32.00 5.75
CA ASP A 257 21.26 -31.32 4.73
C ASP A 257 20.37 -30.48 3.81
N LYS A 258 19.20 -31.01 3.41
CA LYS A 258 18.22 -30.25 2.62
C LYS A 258 17.66 -29.06 3.39
N LYS A 259 17.29 -29.24 4.66
CA LYS A 259 16.80 -28.15 5.51
C LYS A 259 17.86 -27.06 5.70
N GLN A 260 19.09 -27.45 6.01
CA GLN A 260 20.22 -26.52 6.15
C GLN A 260 20.50 -25.78 4.83
N ALA A 261 20.43 -26.48 3.68
CA ALA A 261 20.60 -25.84 2.38
C ALA A 261 19.45 -24.84 2.05
N GLU A 262 18.22 -25.13 2.48
CA GLU A 262 17.07 -24.21 2.33
C GLU A 262 17.21 -23.00 3.26
N ASP A 263 17.60 -23.20 4.51
CA ASP A 263 17.84 -22.15 5.50
C ASP A 263 19.04 -21.26 5.09
N ASP A 264 20.13 -21.86 4.60
CA ASP A 264 21.29 -21.14 4.06
C ASP A 264 20.95 -20.37 2.78
N ALA A 265 20.09 -20.92 1.92
CA ALA A 265 19.61 -20.23 0.74
C ALA A 265 18.71 -19.04 1.11
N LEU A 266 17.86 -19.21 2.13
CA LEU A 266 17.03 -18.13 2.68
C LEU A 266 17.91 -17.04 3.32
N ARG A 267 18.91 -17.41 4.13
CA ARG A 267 19.88 -16.48 4.70
C ARG A 267 20.64 -15.74 3.61
N LYS A 268 21.18 -16.42 2.60
CA LYS A 268 21.87 -15.76 1.47
C LYS A 268 20.95 -14.85 0.65
N ALA A 269 19.68 -15.20 0.52
CA ALA A 269 18.70 -14.33 -0.13
C ALA A 269 18.43 -13.08 0.72
N LYS A 270 18.32 -13.23 2.04
CA LYS A 270 18.22 -12.12 3.00
C LYS A 270 19.48 -11.24 2.98
N ASP A 271 20.66 -11.84 2.93
CA ASP A 271 21.95 -11.15 2.77
C ASP A 271 22.00 -10.32 1.48
N ALA A 272 21.55 -10.89 0.37
CA ALA A 272 21.49 -10.19 -0.90
C ALA A 272 20.48 -9.01 -0.88
N THR A 273 19.36 -9.15 -0.18
CA THR A 273 18.37 -8.07 -0.03
C THR A 273 18.83 -6.98 0.93
N ALA A 274 19.53 -7.36 2.01
CA ALA A 274 20.11 -6.43 2.98
C ALA A 274 21.28 -5.65 2.37
N ALA A 275 22.19 -6.33 1.66
CA ALA A 275 23.30 -5.69 0.93
C ALA A 275 22.84 -4.77 -0.21
N ALA A 276 21.65 -5.03 -0.77
CA ALA A 276 21.02 -4.14 -1.75
C ALA A 276 20.32 -2.91 -1.12
N GLY A 277 20.48 -2.69 0.19
CA GLY A 277 19.88 -1.57 0.92
C GLY A 277 18.36 -1.65 1.03
N LYS A 278 17.77 -2.85 0.87
CA LYS A 278 16.34 -3.06 0.83
C LYS A 278 15.87 -3.89 2.03
N SER A 279 16.16 -3.40 3.23
CA SER A 279 15.69 -3.93 4.52
C SER A 279 14.23 -3.56 4.82
N ASN A 280 13.62 -2.63 4.07
CA ASN A 280 12.20 -2.27 4.20
C ASN A 280 11.30 -3.47 3.88
N GLY A 281 10.85 -4.17 4.93
CA GLY A 281 9.92 -5.30 4.85
C GLY A 281 10.27 -6.47 5.78
N MET A 282 11.44 -6.46 6.42
CA MET A 282 11.76 -7.40 7.49
C MET A 282 11.08 -6.96 8.79
N SER A 283 10.51 -7.89 9.55
CA SER A 283 10.01 -7.61 10.90
C SER A 283 11.19 -7.22 11.80
N GLY A 284 10.99 -6.35 12.79
CA GLY A 284 12.06 -5.97 13.74
C GLY A 284 12.72 -7.19 14.39
N ARG A 285 11.96 -8.24 14.70
CA ARG A 285 12.49 -9.52 15.21
C ARG A 285 13.38 -10.24 14.19
N ASP A 286 13.00 -10.21 12.91
CA ASP A 286 13.77 -10.83 11.83
C ASP A 286 15.08 -10.07 11.58
N LEU A 287 15.08 -8.75 11.77
CA LEU A 287 16.26 -7.90 11.63
C LEU A 287 17.25 -8.12 12.79
N PHE A 288 16.75 -8.22 14.03
CA PHE A 288 17.56 -8.49 15.22
C PHE A 288 18.18 -9.91 15.21
N GLN A 289 17.42 -10.92 14.79
CA GLN A 289 17.95 -12.29 14.64
C GLN A 289 18.94 -12.44 13.47
N TYR A 290 18.85 -11.55 12.48
CA TYR A 290 19.68 -11.58 11.29
C TYR A 290 21.09 -11.02 11.54
N ASN A 291 21.18 -9.87 12.23
CA ASN A 291 22.44 -9.36 12.76
C ASN A 291 22.24 -8.56 14.07
N PRO A 292 22.47 -9.17 15.24
CA PRO A 292 22.36 -8.51 16.54
C PRO A 292 23.32 -7.32 16.69
N GLU A 293 24.51 -7.40 16.10
CA GLU A 293 25.55 -6.34 16.20
C GLU A 293 25.16 -5.04 15.49
N TRP A 294 24.10 -5.03 14.65
CA TRP A 294 23.57 -3.79 14.08
C TRP A 294 22.75 -2.96 15.10
N PHE A 295 22.50 -3.52 16.27
CA PHE A 295 21.69 -2.93 17.35
C PHE A 295 22.45 -2.81 18.65
N GLU A 296 23.74 -3.16 18.67
CA GLU A 296 24.64 -2.77 19.76
C GLU A 296 25.09 -1.33 19.46
N ASP A 297 24.45 -0.35 20.13
CA ASP A 297 24.88 1.05 20.06
C ASP A 297 26.22 1.21 20.80
N GLU A 298 27.21 1.86 20.17
CA GLU A 298 28.53 2.14 20.76
C GLU A 298 28.53 3.34 21.74
N ASP A 299 27.40 4.04 21.90
CA ASP A 299 27.25 5.18 22.83
C ASP A 299 26.56 4.72 24.12
N ASP A 300 27.39 4.31 25.08
CA ASP A 300 27.06 4.11 26.50
C ASP A 300 26.89 5.46 27.22
N ASP A 301 25.96 6.31 26.74
CA ASP A 301 25.60 7.56 27.41
C ASP A 301 24.35 7.34 28.30
N GLU A 302 24.60 6.82 29.50
CA GLU A 302 24.11 7.25 30.83
C GLU A 302 22.68 7.85 31.02
N ASP A 303 21.68 7.58 30.19
CA ASP A 303 20.30 8.03 30.39
C ASP A 303 19.31 6.88 30.65
N ASP A 304 18.99 6.66 31.94
CA ASP A 304 17.83 5.92 32.48
C ASP A 304 17.41 4.64 31.71
N ASP A 305 18.20 3.57 31.87
CA ASP A 305 17.84 2.23 31.42
C ASP A 305 16.59 1.75 32.18
N TRP A 306 15.41 1.84 31.55
CA TRP A 306 14.18 1.26 32.09
C TRP A 306 14.42 -0.23 32.25
N ASP A 307 14.53 -0.71 33.50
CA ASP A 307 14.75 -2.12 33.81
C ASP A 307 13.51 -2.95 33.39
N LEU A 308 13.49 -3.35 32.12
CA LEU A 308 12.39 -4.07 31.48
C LEU A 308 12.16 -5.45 32.11
N GLU A 309 13.17 -6.01 32.77
CA GLU A 309 13.06 -7.28 33.49
C GLU A 309 12.26 -7.10 34.78
N GLN A 310 12.52 -6.03 35.55
CA GLN A 310 11.69 -5.64 36.69
C GLN A 310 10.24 -5.40 36.28
N TYR A 311 10.02 -4.67 35.17
CA TYR A 311 8.67 -4.37 34.69
C TYR A 311 7.94 -5.61 34.17
N ARG A 312 8.60 -6.49 33.41
CA ARG A 312 8.00 -7.77 32.97
C ARG A 312 7.62 -8.65 34.15
N LYS A 313 8.49 -8.74 35.17
CA LYS A 313 8.20 -9.53 36.37
C LYS A 313 7.02 -8.98 37.15
N GLN A 314 6.94 -7.65 37.34
CA GLN A 314 5.81 -6.99 37.97
C GLN A 314 4.49 -7.24 37.20
N LYS A 315 4.53 -7.19 35.87
CA LYS A 315 3.36 -7.43 35.01
C LYS A 315 2.93 -8.90 35.04
N GLU A 316 3.88 -9.82 34.98
CA GLU A 316 3.62 -11.26 35.10
C GLU A 316 2.98 -11.59 36.47
N GLU A 317 3.47 -10.97 37.55
CA GLU A 317 2.91 -11.14 38.89
C GLU A 317 1.51 -10.53 39.04
N GLU A 318 1.26 -9.36 38.44
CA GLU A 318 -0.08 -8.73 38.38
C GLU A 318 -1.06 -9.60 37.59
N ASP A 319 -0.67 -10.13 36.44
CA ASP A 319 -1.49 -11.03 35.62
C ASP A 319 -1.82 -12.33 36.36
N LEU A 320 -0.85 -12.88 37.10
CA LEU A 320 -1.02 -14.10 37.88
C LEU A 320 -1.94 -13.86 39.09
N ALA A 321 -1.82 -12.70 39.76
CA ALA A 321 -2.72 -12.31 40.83
C ALA A 321 -4.16 -12.05 40.32
N ASP A 322 -4.29 -11.48 39.12
CA ASP A 322 -5.57 -11.28 38.44
C ASP A 322 -6.22 -12.60 38.02
N GLU A 323 -5.43 -13.55 37.52
CA GLU A 323 -5.87 -14.91 37.19
C GLU A 323 -6.23 -15.70 38.45
N GLU A 324 -5.45 -15.59 39.52
CA GLU A 324 -5.75 -16.20 40.82
C GLU A 324 -7.03 -15.62 41.42
N ARG A 325 -7.22 -14.29 41.36
CA ARG A 325 -8.47 -13.63 41.77
C ARG A 325 -9.65 -14.16 40.95
N ARG A 326 -9.49 -14.29 39.64
CA ARG A 326 -10.51 -14.82 38.73
C ARG A 326 -10.83 -16.29 39.02
N LEU A 327 -9.83 -17.12 39.30
CA LEU A 327 -9.98 -18.52 39.68
C LEU A 327 -10.67 -18.68 41.03
N ARG A 328 -10.33 -17.80 41.99
CA ARG A 328 -10.99 -17.70 43.30
C ARG A 328 -12.47 -17.30 43.17
N GLU A 329 -12.77 -16.33 42.31
CA GLU A 329 -14.14 -15.90 42.01
C GLU A 329 -14.96 -16.99 41.29
N LEU A 330 -14.30 -17.82 40.48
CA LEU A 330 -14.90 -18.98 39.80
C LEU A 330 -14.92 -20.26 40.68
N GLY A 331 -14.40 -20.21 41.92
CA GLY A 331 -14.41 -21.33 42.86
C GLY A 331 -13.51 -22.52 42.46
N LEU A 332 -12.53 -22.31 41.56
CA LEU A 332 -11.62 -23.34 41.05
C LEU A 332 -10.24 -23.22 41.72
N HIS A 333 -10.21 -23.27 43.06
CA HIS A 333 -8.94 -23.36 43.77
C HIS A 333 -8.30 -24.72 43.51
N PRO A 334 -7.01 -24.83 43.12
CA PRO A 334 -6.33 -26.11 43.15
C PRO A 334 -6.14 -26.48 44.61
N ASP A 335 -6.92 -27.45 45.08
CA ASP A 335 -6.78 -28.04 46.40
C ASP A 335 -5.46 -28.83 46.45
N GLU A 336 -4.43 -28.23 47.04
CA GLU A 336 -3.35 -28.99 47.66
C GLU A 336 -3.78 -29.30 49.10
N GLY A 337 -4.44 -30.44 49.32
CA GLY A 337 -4.36 -31.12 50.62
C GLY A 337 -5.63 -31.74 51.20
N ASP A 338 -6.31 -32.63 50.48
CA ASP A 338 -7.26 -33.56 51.10
C ASP A 338 -6.53 -34.78 51.70
N GLU A 339 -5.91 -34.59 52.87
CA GLU A 339 -5.42 -35.67 53.73
C GLU A 339 -6.53 -36.06 54.74
N LYS A 340 -7.19 -37.18 54.43
CA LYS A 340 -7.91 -38.10 55.33
C LYS A 340 -9.15 -37.59 56.09
N GLY A 341 -10.31 -37.93 55.52
CA GLY A 341 -11.52 -38.25 56.28
C GLY A 341 -12.01 -39.66 55.92
N GLU A 342 -11.60 -40.66 56.68
CA GLU A 342 -12.15 -42.03 56.62
C GLU A 342 -13.54 -42.02 57.30
N ASP A 343 -14.60 -42.20 56.53
CA ASP A 343 -15.95 -42.50 57.03
C ASP A 343 -16.35 -43.87 56.45
N GLU A 344 -16.12 -44.92 57.24
CA GLU A 344 -16.51 -46.30 56.94
C GLU A 344 -18.01 -46.47 57.18
N HIS A 345 -18.75 -46.79 56.12
CA HIS A 345 -20.16 -47.17 56.19
C HIS A 345 -20.34 -48.58 55.61
N GLU A 346 -20.26 -49.62 56.45
CA GLU A 346 -20.81 -50.96 56.17
C GLU A 346 -21.76 -51.35 57.31
N ALA A 347 -23.07 -51.29 57.07
CA ALA A 347 -23.91 -52.37 56.54
C ALA A 347 -24.38 -53.36 57.63
N GLU A 348 -25.70 -53.35 57.84
CA GLU A 348 -26.48 -54.12 58.81
C GLU A 348 -26.48 -55.63 58.50
N GLY A 349 -26.60 -56.48 59.54
CA GLY A 349 -27.19 -57.82 59.35
C GLY A 349 -26.76 -58.96 60.28
N SER A 350 -27.52 -59.13 61.38
CA SER A 350 -28.11 -60.39 61.87
C SER A 350 -27.25 -61.68 62.07
N GLY A 351 -27.15 -62.11 63.33
CA GLY A 351 -27.59 -63.45 63.75
C GLY A 351 -26.53 -64.52 64.13
N GLY A 352 -26.57 -64.95 65.40
CA GLY A 352 -26.41 -66.38 65.75
C GLY A 352 -25.35 -66.77 66.80
N GLY A 353 -25.80 -67.45 67.87
CA GLY A 353 -25.03 -68.44 68.65
C GLY A 353 -24.33 -67.88 69.91
N GLU A 354 -24.80 -68.05 71.14
CA GLU A 354 -25.04 -69.27 71.95
C GLU A 354 -23.79 -69.76 72.72
N GLU A 355 -23.93 -69.80 74.05
CA GLU A 355 -23.19 -70.58 75.08
C GLU A 355 -21.67 -70.30 75.28
N ALA A 356 -21.12 -70.14 76.49
CA ALA A 356 -21.53 -70.51 77.85
C ALA A 356 -20.83 -69.61 78.90
#